data_AF-A0A2T0QN67-F1
#
_entry.id   AF-A0A2T0QN67-F1
#
_cell.length_a   1.000
_cell.length_b   1.000
_cell.length_c   1.000
_cell.angle_alpha   90.00
_cell.angle_beta   90.00
_cell.angle_gamma   90.00
#
_symmetry.space_group_name_H-M   'P 1'
#
loop_
_entity.id
_entity.type
_entity.pdbx_description
1 polymer ?
#
loop_
_entity_poly.entity_id
_entity_poly.type
_entity_poly.pdbx_seq_one_letter_code
_entity_poly.pdbx_strand_id
1 'polypeptide(L)' 'MTIAEVADFLFVSRSHVRRLLESGDLLGARGDDGEYIVDEESVRTYRLEMDERARRYLDSQTEADEPPGL' A
#
# COMPACT_ATOMS: atom_id res chain seq x y z
N MET A 1 6.81 8.78 9.51
CA MET A 1 7.60 7.63 9.00
C MET A 1 8.37 8.04 7.76
N THR A 2 9.59 7.55 7.58
CA THR A 2 10.34 7.75 6.33
C THR A 2 9.78 6.87 5.22
N ILE A 3 10.08 7.20 3.95
CA ILE A 3 9.73 6.36 2.81
C ILE A 3 10.27 4.92 2.95
N ALA A 4 11.46 4.75 3.56
CA ALA A 4 12.05 3.44 3.77
C ALA A 4 11.24 2.62 4.79
N GLU A 5 10.91 3.21 5.93
CA GLU A 5 10.09 2.54 6.96
C GLU A 5 8.71 2.15 6.44
N VAL A 6 8.08 3.01 5.63
CA VAL A 6 6.79 2.70 5.01
C VAL A 6 6.89 1.58 3.99
N ALA A 7 7.96 1.56 3.19
CA ALA A 7 8.20 0.50 2.21
C ALA A 7 8.33 -0.87 2.90
N ASP A 8 9.09 -0.92 3.99
CA ASP A 8 9.26 -2.14 4.79
C ASP A 8 7.95 -2.55 5.48
N PHE A 9 7.20 -1.59 6.03
CA PHE A 9 5.92 -1.86 6.70
C PHE A 9 4.83 -2.39 5.77
N LEU A 10 4.74 -1.83 4.55
CA LEU A 10 3.76 -2.22 3.54
C LEU A 10 4.23 -3.40 2.67
N PHE A 11 5.48 -3.86 2.83
CA PHE A 11 6.12 -4.86 1.96
C PHE A 11 6.10 -4.46 0.47
N VAL A 12 6.45 -3.22 0.16
CA VAL A 12 6.50 -2.66 -1.21
C VAL A 12 7.83 -1.96 -1.48
N SER A 13 8.07 -1.56 -2.73
CA SER A 13 9.27 -0.77 -3.06
C SER A 13 9.14 0.69 -2.62
N ARG A 14 10.27 1.36 -2.35
CA ARG A 14 10.33 2.81 -2.09
C ARG A 14 9.74 3.64 -3.23
N SER A 15 9.90 3.20 -4.47
CA SER A 15 9.29 3.86 -5.64
C SER A 15 7.77 3.74 -5.62
N HIS A 16 7.23 2.63 -5.13
CA HIS A 16 5.79 2.47 -4.94
C HIS A 16 5.26 3.44 -3.88
N VAL A 17 5.95 3.58 -2.75
CA VAL A 17 5.57 4.55 -1.69
C VAL A 17 5.54 5.99 -2.24
N ARG A 18 6.53 6.38 -3.06
CA ARG A 18 6.51 7.70 -3.71
C ARG A 18 5.29 7.89 -4.59
N ARG A 19 4.93 6.88 -5.39
CA ARG A 19 3.75 6.92 -6.24
C ARG A 19 2.46 7.06 -5.42
N LEU A 20 2.37 6.41 -4.25
CA LEU A 20 1.21 6.55 -3.35
C LEU A 20 1.09 7.95 -2.75
N LEU A 21 2.22 8.62 -2.47
CA LEU A 21 2.23 10.03 -2.06
C LEU A 21 1.83 10.95 -3.22
N GLU A 22 2.29 10.67 -4.43
CA GLU A 22 1.94 11.42 -5.64
C GLU A 22 0.47 11.28 -6.03
N SER A 23 -0.14 10.10 -5.81
CA SER A 23 -1.56 9.85 -6.06
C SER A 23 -2.46 10.35 -4.93
N GLY A 24 -1.90 10.67 -3.76
CA GLY A 24 -2.66 11.06 -2.56
C GLY A 24 -3.25 9.87 -1.79
N ASP A 25 -2.90 8.64 -2.14
CA ASP A 25 -3.28 7.44 -1.39
C ASP A 25 -2.57 7.35 -0.03
N LEU A 26 -1.40 7.99 0.09
CA LEU A 26 -0.73 8.23 1.36
C LEU A 26 -0.60 9.73 1.60
N LEU A 27 -0.78 10.13 2.85
CA LEU A 27 -0.54 11.50 3.30
C LEU A 27 0.90 11.63 3.77
N GLY A 28 1.53 12.74 3.41
CA GLY A 28 2.89 13.04 3.81
C GLY A 28 3.32 14.40 3.30
N ALA A 29 4.35 14.94 3.94
CA ALA A 29 4.92 16.22 3.56
C ALA A 29 6.43 16.09 3.40
N ARG A 30 6.99 16.99 2.60
CA ARG A 30 8.43 17.15 2.51
C ARG A 30 8.90 18.03 3.66
N GLY A 31 9.81 17.52 4.48
CA GLY A 31 10.47 18.27 5.54
C GLY A 31 11.46 19.30 4.99
N ASP A 32 11.93 20.19 5.88
CA ASP A 32 12.84 21.28 5.54
C ASP A 32 14.22 20.80 5.04
N ASP A 33 14.62 19.59 5.41
CA ASP A 33 15.81 18.88 4.95
C ASP A 33 15.62 18.19 3.58
N GLY A 34 14.42 18.27 3.01
CA GLY A 34 14.04 17.64 1.76
C GLY A 34 13.69 16.17 1.89
N GLU A 35 13.70 15.59 3.10
CA GLU A 35 13.23 14.23 3.37
C GLU A 35 11.69 14.18 3.40
N TYR A 36 11.10 13.09 2.92
CA TYR A 36 9.65 12.90 3.00
C TYR A 36 9.28 12.25 4.34
N ILE A 37 8.44 12.93 5.09
CA ILE A 37 7.80 12.40 6.29
C ILE A 37 6.37 12.02 5.93
N VAL A 38 6.12 10.71 5.92
CA VAL A 38 4.81 10.10 5.68
C VAL A 38 4.04 10.03 7.00
N ASP A 39 2.77 10.39 6.95
CA ASP A 39 1.85 10.28 8.07
C ASP A 39 1.59 8.82 8.43
N GLU A 40 1.77 8.47 9.71
CA GLU A 40 1.68 7.09 10.16
C GLU A 40 0.24 6.56 10.15
N GLU A 41 -0.74 7.39 10.49
CA GLU A 41 -2.16 7.00 10.53
C GLU A 41 -2.66 6.66 9.13
N SER A 42 -2.28 7.47 8.14
CA SER A 42 -2.52 7.22 6.72
C SER A 42 -1.93 5.89 6.27
N VAL A 43 -0.69 5.58 6.65
CA VAL A 43 -0.04 4.30 6.31
C VAL A 43 -0.76 3.11 6.94
N ARG A 44 -1.18 3.22 8.20
CA ARG A 44 -1.93 2.16 8.90
C ARG A 44 -3.29 1.93 8.25
N THR A 45 -3.98 3.00 7.87
CA THR A 45 -5.27 2.95 7.18
C THR A 45 -5.12 2.27 5.82
N TYR A 46 -4.13 2.69 5.04
CA TYR A 46 -3.83 2.08 3.74
C TYR A 46 -3.56 0.56 3.85
N ARG A 47 -2.82 0.13 4.89
CA ARG A 47 -2.54 -1.28 5.12
C ARG A 47 -3.81 -2.09 5.42
N LEU A 48 -4.71 -1.55 6.24
CA LEU A 48 -5.99 -2.19 6.53
C LEU A 48 -6.85 -2.34 5.28
N GLU A 49 -6.94 -1.30 4.45
CA GLU A 49 -7.67 -1.35 3.18
C GLU A 49 -7.03 -2.31 2.17
N MET A 50 -5.71 -2.44 2.17
CA MET A 50 -4.97 -3.40 1.35
C MET A 50 -5.32 -4.84 1.76
N ASP A 51 -5.32 -5.13 3.06
CA ASP A 51 -5.68 -6.44 3.59
C ASP A 51 -7.16 -6.78 3.33
N GLU A 52 -8.05 -5.79 3.43
CA GLU A 52 -9.46 -5.98 3.11
C GLU A 52 -9.67 -6.26 1.61
N ARG A 53 -8.99 -5.53 0.72
CA ARG A 53 -9.01 -5.78 -0.72
C ARG A 53 -8.50 -7.18 -1.05
N ALA A 54 -7.40 -7.61 -0.42
CA ALA A 54 -6.87 -8.95 -0.60
C ALA A 54 -7.88 -10.02 -0.15
N ARG A 55 -8.52 -9.83 1.02
CA ARG A 55 -9.56 -10.74 1.51
C ARG A 55 -10.75 -10.81 0.56
N ARG A 56 -11.29 -9.66 0.13
CA ARG A 56 -12.41 -9.63 -0.83
C ARG A 56 -12.07 -10.32 -2.15
N TYR A 57 -10.84 -10.15 -2.65
CA TYR A 57 -10.39 -10.82 -3.86
C TYR A 57 -10.35 -12.34 -3.70
N LEU A 58 -9.83 -12.83 -2.57
CA LEU A 58 -9.82 -14.26 -2.25
C LEU A 58 -11.25 -14.81 -2.07
N ASP A 59 -12.11 -14.10 -1.36
CA ASP A 59 -13.51 -14.47 -1.16
C ASP A 59 -14.30 -14.49 -2.47
N SER A 60 -13.91 -13.67 -3.46
CA SER A 60 -14.54 -13.66 -4.79
C SER A 60 -14.06 -14.80 -5.70
N GLN A 61 -12.97 -15.49 -5.36
CA GLN A 61 -12.54 -16.66 -6.13
C GLN A 61 -13.45 -17.84 -5.77
N THR A 62 -14.19 -18.36 -6.75
CA THR A 62 -14.97 -19.60 -6.62
C THR A 62 -14.37 -20.67 -7.53
N GLU A 63 -14.51 -21.96 -7.20
CA GLU A 63 -14.02 -23.09 -8.03
C GLU A 63 -14.56 -23.07 -9.48
N ALA A 64 -15.57 -22.26 -9.78
CA ALA A 64 -16.10 -22.06 -11.13
C ALA A 64 -15.26 -21.15 -12.04
N ASP A 65 -14.31 -20.37 -11.47
CA ASP A 65 -13.36 -19.52 -12.22
C ASP A 65 -12.03 -20.23 -12.50
N GLU A 66 -11.92 -21.53 -12.17
CA GLU A 66 -10.77 -22.33 -12.57
C GLU A 66 -10.82 -22.49 -14.10
N PRO A 67 -9.84 -21.97 -14.86
CA PRO A 67 -9.78 -22.25 -16.29
C PRO A 67 -9.72 -23.77 -16.43
N PRO A 68 -10.49 -24.39 -17.34
CA PRO A 68 -10.49 -25.83 -17.50
C PRO A 68 -9.05 -26.31 -17.61
N GLY A 69 -8.67 -27.19 -16.68
CA GLY A 69 -7.30 -27.63 -16.48
C GLY A 69 -6.62 -27.99 -17.80
N LEU A 70 -5.34 -27.64 -17.90
CA LEU A 70 -4.43 -28.07 -18.97
C LEU A 70 -4.55 -29.57 -19.27
#